data_AF-T1KXN6-F1
#
_entry.id   AF-T1KXN6-F1
#
_cell.length_a   1.000
_cell.length_b   1.000
_cell.length_c   1.000
_cell.angle_alpha   90.00
_cell.angle_beta   90.00
_cell.angle_gamma   90.00
#
_symmetry.space_group_name_H-M   'P 1'
#
loop_
_entity.id
_entity.type
_entity.pdbx_description
1 polymer ?
#
loop_
_entity_poly.entity_id
_entity_poly.type
_entity_poly.pdbx_seq_one_letter_code
_entity_poly.pdbx_strand_id
1 'polypeptide(L)'
;MQFSQMKNGRNVRHGFIKFPTDSPRENLTTCFSLPLCLQYTKDGFVPHLTWDLLKHVPDNSAPALIPLCSMYDLIPTLQSSGQKLSDFISSDFNRQIFLTDQDVLVKRRQGFNSSDFIPIWTESGRKNIYPTDLLNCVNVFKPDAYRLLADGETNKESSNKRLDKSVHNTAQLTKKSFNIEGQSCKIKPVFGSIVGGWNLKQRLISIEHLKSYDVDGYIIDGLLAEDLLNESTDTKENLNALITYICSHLPLNKPRALFGPLKPERVADAVSAGIDIFDSSYCSYLTSIHTALVLQSKAFPFEATSKLLNLADDSFKHDFTVIEKDCCCYTCFKGFTRAYLNHLINVKEMLGSILINLHNLYVYYDFFNQISYLTH
;
A
#
# COMPACT_ATOMS: atom_id res chain seq x y z
N MET A 1 -3.14 -16.05 12.82
CA MET A 1 -2.50 -14.89 13.48
C MET A 1 -2.41 -15.17 14.98
N GLN A 2 -1.26 -14.90 15.60
CA GLN A 2 -1.01 -15.07 17.05
C GLN A 2 -0.57 -13.71 17.62
N PHE A 3 -1.01 -13.34 18.83
CA PHE A 3 -0.79 -12.00 19.38
C PHE A 3 0.20 -12.04 20.55
N SER A 4 1.14 -11.09 20.61
CA SER A 4 2.02 -10.90 21.77
C SER A 4 2.10 -9.42 22.13
N GLN A 5 2.35 -9.13 23.41
CA GLN A 5 2.59 -7.76 23.88
C GLN A 5 4.10 -7.58 24.03
N MET A 6 4.67 -6.53 23.43
CA MET A 6 6.10 -6.26 23.57
C MET A 6 6.43 -5.87 25.02
N LYS A 7 7.67 -6.11 25.46
CA LYS A 7 8.18 -5.78 26.81
C LYS A 7 8.04 -4.30 27.21
N ASN A 8 7.80 -3.41 26.24
CA ASN A 8 7.59 -1.98 26.44
C ASN A 8 6.08 -1.58 26.49
N GLY A 9 5.17 -2.54 26.62
CA GLY A 9 3.74 -2.30 26.76
C GLY A 9 2.97 -2.06 25.47
N ARG A 10 3.62 -2.08 24.29
CA ARG A 10 2.95 -1.93 22.98
C ARG A 10 2.25 -3.23 22.56
N ASN A 11 1.01 -3.11 22.11
CA ASN A 11 0.22 -4.22 21.58
C ASN A 11 0.50 -4.38 20.09
N VAL A 12 1.38 -5.32 19.71
CA VAL A 12 1.70 -5.56 18.31
C VAL A 12 1.12 -6.91 17.87
N ARG A 13 0.71 -6.99 16.61
CA ARG A 13 0.10 -8.20 16.04
C ARG A 13 1.16 -8.96 15.25
N HIS A 14 1.27 -10.26 15.50
CA HIS A 14 2.26 -11.13 14.86
C HIS A 14 1.63 -12.30 14.14
N GLY A 15 2.44 -12.94 13.32
CA GLY A 15 2.09 -14.14 12.59
C GLY A 15 2.18 -13.90 11.10
N PHE A 16 1.41 -14.71 10.36
CA PHE A 16 1.57 -14.83 8.93
C PHE A 16 0.25 -14.67 8.22
N ILE A 17 0.28 -14.03 7.05
CA ILE A 17 -0.78 -14.05 6.06
C ILE A 17 -0.40 -15.06 4.97
N LYS A 18 -1.38 -15.87 4.59
CA LYS A 18 -1.30 -16.76 3.45
C LYS A 18 -2.29 -16.28 2.40
N PHE A 19 -1.79 -16.01 1.20
CA PHE A 19 -2.66 -15.83 0.04
C PHE A 19 -2.92 -17.21 -0.59
N PRO A 20 -4.17 -17.53 -1.00
CA PRO A 20 -4.46 -18.78 -1.69
C PRO A 20 -3.78 -18.76 -3.07
N THR A 21 -2.95 -19.76 -3.38
CA THR A 21 -2.32 -19.87 -4.70
C THR A 21 -2.99 -20.98 -5.52
N ASP A 22 -3.35 -20.66 -6.76
CA ASP A 22 -3.90 -21.61 -7.74
C ASP A 22 -2.83 -22.38 -8.53
N SER A 23 -1.54 -22.09 -8.31
CA SER A 23 -0.46 -22.65 -9.12
C SER A 23 -0.20 -24.13 -8.77
N PRO A 24 -0.26 -25.04 -9.75
CA PRO A 24 0.19 -26.43 -9.57
C PRO A 24 1.73 -26.55 -9.54
N ARG A 25 2.46 -25.49 -9.89
CA ARG A 25 3.92 -25.42 -9.76
C ARG A 25 4.26 -24.89 -8.38
N GLU A 26 4.68 -25.84 -7.54
CA GLU A 26 5.16 -25.71 -6.15
C GLU A 26 4.08 -25.60 -5.07
N ASN A 27 3.97 -26.68 -4.28
CA ASN A 27 3.33 -26.77 -2.96
C ASN A 27 3.95 -25.82 -1.90
N LEU A 28 4.71 -24.79 -2.30
CA LEU A 28 5.22 -23.77 -1.41
C LEU A 28 4.10 -22.77 -1.16
N THR A 29 3.34 -23.06 -0.11
CA THR A 29 2.50 -22.07 0.56
C THR A 29 3.38 -20.87 0.91
N THR A 30 3.28 -19.76 0.17
CA THR A 30 3.99 -18.52 0.53
C THR A 30 3.28 -17.88 1.73
N CYS A 31 3.98 -17.84 2.86
CA CYS A 31 3.53 -17.18 4.08
C CYS A 31 4.30 -15.87 4.23
N PHE A 32 3.59 -14.78 4.52
CA PHE A 32 4.16 -13.45 4.70
C PHE A 32 4.05 -13.02 6.16
N SER A 33 5.16 -12.68 6.79
CA SER A 33 5.19 -12.21 8.17
C SER A 33 4.49 -10.86 8.34
N LEU A 34 3.92 -10.63 9.52
CA LEU A 34 3.33 -9.35 9.91
C LEU A 34 4.31 -8.51 10.76
N PRO A 35 4.34 -7.18 10.56
CA PRO A 35 3.59 -6.43 9.56
C PRO A 35 4.13 -6.65 8.14
N LEU A 36 3.22 -6.74 7.16
CA LEU A 36 3.54 -6.97 5.75
C LEU A 36 3.59 -5.65 4.99
N CYS A 37 4.63 -5.42 4.20
CA CYS A 37 4.70 -4.32 3.23
C CYS A 37 4.46 -4.86 1.82
N LEU A 38 3.37 -4.45 1.19
CA LEU A 38 3.10 -4.77 -0.22
C LEU A 38 3.98 -3.91 -1.13
N GLN A 39 4.45 -4.50 -2.23
CA GLN A 39 5.22 -3.78 -3.23
C GLN A 39 4.29 -2.88 -4.03
N TYR A 40 4.44 -1.56 -3.87
CA TYR A 40 3.76 -0.60 -4.73
C TYR A 40 4.23 -0.76 -6.16
N THR A 41 3.27 -0.79 -7.09
CA THR A 41 3.51 -0.84 -8.53
C THR A 41 2.67 0.18 -9.26
N LYS A 42 3.14 0.55 -10.45
CA LYS A 42 2.39 1.27 -11.47
C LYS A 42 2.44 0.44 -12.74
N ASP A 43 1.29 0.21 -13.35
CA ASP A 43 1.17 -0.64 -14.54
C ASP A 43 1.69 -2.09 -14.31
N GLY A 44 1.67 -2.57 -13.06
CA GLY A 44 2.20 -3.88 -12.66
C GLY A 44 3.72 -3.92 -12.40
N PHE A 45 4.44 -2.81 -12.62
CA PHE A 45 5.88 -2.72 -12.42
C PHE A 45 6.25 -1.79 -11.26
N VAL A 46 7.34 -2.09 -10.58
CA VAL A 46 7.90 -1.16 -9.59
C VAL A 46 8.49 0.03 -10.35
N PRO A 47 8.09 1.28 -10.03
CA PRO A 47 8.54 2.44 -10.80
C PRO A 47 10.06 2.48 -10.97
N HIS A 48 10.53 2.72 -12.19
CA HIS A 48 11.95 2.77 -12.57
C HIS A 48 12.75 1.46 -12.49
N LEU A 49 12.20 0.37 -11.95
CA LEU A 49 12.98 -0.85 -11.71
C LEU A 49 12.51 -2.00 -12.61
N THR A 50 13.47 -2.58 -13.33
CA THR A 50 13.27 -3.87 -13.99
C THR A 50 13.30 -5.00 -12.96
N TRP A 51 12.75 -6.16 -13.33
CA TRP A 51 12.79 -7.37 -12.49
C TRP A 51 14.23 -7.76 -12.10
N ASP A 52 15.17 -7.62 -13.03
CA ASP A 52 16.59 -7.87 -12.78
C ASP A 52 17.19 -6.96 -11.72
N LEU A 53 16.69 -5.73 -11.56
CA LEU A 53 17.16 -4.81 -10.53
C LEU A 53 16.48 -5.08 -9.19
N LEU A 54 15.23 -5.56 -9.20
CA LEU A 54 14.49 -5.90 -7.98
C LEU A 54 15.14 -7.02 -7.16
N LYS A 55 15.96 -7.88 -7.75
CA LYS A 55 16.76 -8.88 -7.00
C LYS A 55 17.72 -8.27 -5.98
N HIS A 56 17.99 -6.97 -6.07
CA HIS A 56 18.82 -6.23 -5.12
C HIS A 56 18.00 -5.63 -3.95
N VAL A 57 16.69 -5.85 -3.91
CA VAL A 57 15.79 -5.43 -2.83
C VAL A 57 15.51 -6.62 -1.90
N PRO A 58 15.59 -6.48 -0.55
CA PRO A 58 15.51 -7.60 0.38
C PRO A 58 14.21 -8.41 0.33
N ASP A 59 13.07 -7.75 0.09
CA ASP A 59 11.75 -8.39 0.03
C ASP A 59 11.20 -8.36 -1.40
N ASN A 60 11.99 -8.88 -2.35
CA ASN A 60 11.59 -8.99 -3.75
C ASN A 60 10.45 -10.02 -3.98
N SER A 61 10.01 -10.74 -2.95
CA SER A 61 8.87 -11.65 -2.99
C SER A 61 7.57 -11.04 -2.48
N ALA A 62 7.60 -9.82 -1.91
CA ALA A 62 6.41 -9.15 -1.42
C ALA A 62 5.29 -9.11 -2.49
N PRO A 63 4.02 -9.34 -2.11
CA PRO A 63 2.92 -9.27 -3.07
C PRO A 63 2.83 -7.88 -3.70
N ALA A 64 2.51 -7.82 -4.98
CA ALA A 64 2.35 -6.56 -5.71
C ALA A 64 0.99 -5.93 -5.39
N LEU A 65 1.01 -4.67 -4.96
CA LEU A 65 -0.16 -3.81 -4.92
C LEU A 65 -0.35 -3.19 -6.31
N ILE A 66 -1.43 -3.58 -7.00
CA ILE A 66 -1.72 -3.16 -8.37
C ILE A 66 -3.01 -2.31 -8.38
N PRO A 67 -2.95 -1.04 -8.81
CA PRO A 67 -4.14 -0.23 -8.97
C PRO A 67 -4.81 -0.47 -10.32
N LEU A 68 -6.10 -0.78 -10.30
CA LEU A 68 -6.93 -1.05 -11.48
C LEU A 68 -6.92 0.12 -12.47
N CYS A 69 -6.87 1.37 -11.99
CA CYS A 69 -6.79 2.55 -12.86
C CYS A 69 -5.61 2.52 -13.85
N SER A 70 -4.52 1.83 -13.49
CA SER A 70 -3.34 1.66 -14.35
C SER A 70 -3.45 0.45 -15.30
N MET A 71 -4.26 -0.56 -14.94
CA MET A 71 -4.35 -1.82 -15.67
C MET A 71 -5.63 -1.98 -16.49
N TYR A 72 -6.64 -1.14 -16.29
CA TYR A 72 -7.98 -1.34 -16.83
C TYR A 72 -7.99 -1.46 -18.36
N ASP A 73 -7.22 -0.63 -19.05
CA ASP A 73 -7.15 -0.63 -20.51
C ASP A 73 -6.46 -1.90 -21.08
N LEU A 74 -5.79 -2.70 -20.24
CA LEU A 74 -5.15 -3.97 -20.62
C LEU A 74 -6.13 -5.15 -20.71
N ILE A 75 -7.35 -5.02 -20.17
CA ILE A 75 -8.33 -6.12 -20.09
C ILE A 75 -8.53 -6.86 -21.43
N PRO A 76 -8.76 -6.19 -22.58
CA PRO A 76 -8.96 -6.88 -23.86
C PRO A 76 -7.73 -7.69 -24.29
N THR A 77 -6.54 -7.13 -24.06
CA THR A 77 -5.26 -7.79 -24.37
C THR A 77 -5.08 -9.03 -23.51
N LEU A 78 -5.32 -8.92 -22.21
CA LEU A 78 -5.17 -10.05 -21.31
C LEU A 78 -6.18 -11.17 -21.62
N GLN A 79 -7.44 -10.82 -21.89
CA GLN A 79 -8.48 -11.78 -22.31
C GLN A 79 -8.10 -12.53 -23.59
N SER A 80 -7.57 -11.83 -24.60
CA SER A 80 -7.14 -12.46 -25.86
C SER A 80 -5.90 -13.33 -25.70
N SER A 81 -5.00 -12.99 -24.76
CA SER A 81 -3.82 -13.81 -24.45
C SER A 81 -4.15 -15.12 -23.72
N GLY A 82 -5.27 -15.15 -22.97
CA GLY A 82 -5.65 -16.26 -22.09
C GLY A 82 -4.77 -16.43 -20.85
N GLN A 83 -3.78 -15.55 -20.63
CA GLN A 83 -2.85 -15.59 -19.49
C GLN A 83 -3.49 -14.99 -18.24
N LYS A 84 -3.00 -15.40 -17.05
CA LYS A 84 -3.28 -14.65 -15.81
C LYS A 84 -2.50 -13.35 -15.81
N LEU A 85 -2.94 -12.35 -15.04
CA LEU A 85 -2.25 -11.06 -15.00
C LEU A 85 -0.80 -11.22 -14.50
N SER A 86 -0.58 -12.05 -13.48
CA SER A 86 0.76 -12.36 -12.95
C SER A 86 1.69 -12.86 -14.04
N ASP A 87 1.25 -13.81 -14.85
CA ASP A 87 2.03 -14.41 -15.94
C ASP A 87 2.32 -13.39 -17.05
N PHE A 88 1.38 -12.47 -17.29
CA PHE A 88 1.48 -11.44 -18.33
C PHE A 88 2.51 -10.34 -17.98
N ILE A 89 2.55 -9.92 -16.71
CA ILE A 89 3.49 -8.87 -16.25
C ILE A 89 4.84 -9.43 -15.78
N SER A 90 4.89 -10.71 -15.44
CA SER A 90 6.10 -11.39 -14.96
C SER A 90 6.06 -12.88 -15.32
N SER A 91 6.85 -13.30 -16.30
CA SER A 91 6.94 -14.72 -16.69
C SER A 91 7.65 -15.60 -15.67
N ASP A 92 8.48 -15.00 -14.80
CA ASP A 92 9.47 -15.72 -14.01
C ASP A 92 9.14 -15.78 -12.51
N PHE A 93 8.18 -14.98 -12.05
CA PHE A 93 7.75 -14.95 -10.66
C PHE A 93 6.23 -15.02 -10.59
N ASN A 94 5.71 -16.14 -10.08
CA ASN A 94 4.32 -16.30 -9.69
C ASN A 94 4.02 -15.41 -8.45
N ARG A 95 4.17 -14.10 -8.61
CA ARG A 95 4.05 -13.11 -7.54
C ARG A 95 2.58 -12.87 -7.25
N GLN A 96 2.23 -12.89 -5.97
CA GLN A 96 0.86 -12.62 -5.54
C GLN A 96 0.44 -11.18 -5.83
N ILE A 97 -0.80 -10.99 -6.23
CA ILE A 97 -1.38 -9.70 -6.59
C ILE A 97 -2.46 -9.31 -5.59
N PHE A 98 -2.32 -8.10 -5.04
CA PHE A 98 -3.38 -7.39 -4.33
C PHE A 98 -3.93 -6.30 -5.25
N LEU A 99 -5.17 -6.45 -5.73
CA LEU A 99 -5.82 -5.49 -6.63
C LEU A 99 -6.58 -4.40 -5.84
N THR A 100 -6.30 -3.14 -6.14
CA THR A 100 -7.10 -1.98 -5.67
C THR A 100 -7.76 -1.27 -6.84
N ASP A 101 -8.77 -0.44 -6.58
CA ASP A 101 -9.44 0.37 -7.60
C ASP A 101 -8.62 1.60 -8.01
N GLN A 102 -7.96 2.24 -7.03
CA GLN A 102 -7.21 3.49 -7.21
C GLN A 102 -5.73 3.32 -6.87
N ASP A 103 -4.90 4.14 -7.52
CA ASP A 103 -3.51 4.37 -7.14
C ASP A 103 -3.46 5.32 -5.92
N VAL A 104 -2.68 4.96 -4.91
CA VAL A 104 -2.52 5.71 -3.66
C VAL A 104 -1.67 6.97 -3.81
N LEU A 105 -0.83 7.07 -4.85
CA LEU A 105 0.00 8.25 -5.15
C LEU A 105 -0.66 9.22 -6.14
N VAL A 106 -1.67 8.79 -6.88
CA VAL A 106 -2.36 9.65 -7.85
C VAL A 106 -3.38 10.52 -7.12
N LYS A 107 -3.25 11.84 -7.28
CA LYS A 107 -4.22 12.80 -6.74
C LYS A 107 -5.61 12.53 -7.33
N ARG A 108 -6.55 12.15 -6.47
CA ARG A 108 -7.93 11.82 -6.86
C ARG A 108 -8.68 13.07 -7.30
N ARG A 109 -9.41 12.96 -8.41
CA ARG A 109 -10.39 13.98 -8.80
C ARG A 109 -11.64 13.78 -7.96
N GLN A 110 -11.91 14.71 -7.06
CA GLN A 110 -12.95 14.55 -6.05
C GLN A 110 -14.35 14.87 -6.57
N GLY A 111 -15.36 14.31 -5.90
CA GLY A 111 -16.77 14.71 -6.07
C GLY A 111 -17.55 13.88 -7.10
N PHE A 112 -16.93 12.83 -7.63
CA PHE A 112 -17.53 11.98 -8.66
C PHE A 112 -18.01 10.61 -8.13
N ASN A 113 -17.73 10.28 -6.86
CA ASN A 113 -18.15 9.03 -6.23
C ASN A 113 -19.67 8.98 -6.02
N SER A 114 -20.22 7.78 -6.21
CA SER A 114 -21.65 7.48 -6.17
C SER A 114 -21.89 6.18 -5.37
N SER A 115 -23.14 5.94 -5.00
CA SER A 115 -23.58 4.68 -4.38
C SER A 115 -23.69 3.52 -5.38
N ASP A 116 -23.56 3.79 -6.68
CA ASP A 116 -23.62 2.83 -7.78
C ASP A 116 -22.24 2.47 -8.34
N PHE A 117 -21.30 3.42 -8.36
CA PHE A 117 -20.00 3.25 -8.98
C PHE A 117 -18.91 4.11 -8.33
N ILE A 118 -17.66 3.71 -8.55
CA ILE A 118 -16.47 4.54 -8.30
C ILE A 118 -15.78 4.84 -9.63
N PRO A 119 -15.55 6.12 -9.97
CA PRO A 119 -14.82 6.49 -11.16
C PRO A 119 -13.31 6.24 -11.00
N ILE A 120 -12.70 5.65 -12.02
CA ILE A 120 -11.25 5.57 -12.18
C ILE A 120 -10.84 6.41 -13.40
N TRP A 121 -9.59 6.88 -13.40
CA TRP A 121 -9.00 7.58 -14.52
C TRP A 121 -7.90 6.71 -15.11
N THR A 122 -8.15 6.26 -16.34
CA THR A 122 -7.26 5.41 -17.14
C THR A 122 -6.56 6.26 -18.19
N GLU A 123 -5.63 5.68 -18.94
CA GLU A 123 -5.02 6.35 -20.10
C GLU A 123 -6.08 6.69 -21.16
N SER A 124 -7.09 5.83 -21.33
CA SER A 124 -8.24 6.08 -22.20
C SER A 124 -9.32 6.99 -21.61
N GLY A 125 -9.05 7.62 -20.45
CA GLY A 125 -9.93 8.59 -19.79
C GLY A 125 -10.73 8.02 -18.63
N ARG A 126 -11.82 8.71 -18.25
CA ARG A 126 -12.64 8.35 -17.09
C ARG A 126 -13.50 7.11 -17.39
N LYS A 127 -13.49 6.13 -16.50
CA LYS A 127 -14.40 4.98 -16.49
C LYS A 127 -15.14 4.94 -15.16
N ASN A 128 -16.46 4.73 -15.18
CA ASN A 128 -17.23 4.50 -13.96
C ASN A 128 -17.26 2.99 -13.70
N ILE A 129 -16.64 2.54 -12.61
CA ILE A 129 -16.55 1.12 -12.26
C ILE A 129 -17.69 0.77 -11.34
N TYR A 130 -18.58 -0.09 -11.82
CA TYR A 130 -19.66 -0.66 -11.02
C TYR A 130 -19.17 -1.93 -10.30
N PRO A 131 -19.85 -2.38 -9.23
CA PRO A 131 -19.54 -3.65 -8.57
C PRO A 131 -19.43 -4.85 -9.52
N THR A 132 -20.24 -4.91 -10.57
CA THR A 132 -20.17 -5.93 -11.63
C THR A 132 -18.89 -5.83 -12.45
N ASP A 133 -18.44 -4.62 -12.78
CA ASP A 133 -17.20 -4.41 -13.54
C ASP A 133 -15.99 -4.79 -12.73
N LEU A 134 -15.95 -4.45 -11.43
CA LEU A 134 -14.88 -4.89 -10.54
C LEU A 134 -14.78 -6.42 -10.52
N LEU A 135 -15.91 -7.13 -10.37
CA LEU A 135 -15.91 -8.60 -10.37
C LEU A 135 -15.47 -9.18 -11.71
N ASN A 136 -15.88 -8.57 -12.83
CA ASN A 136 -15.36 -8.93 -14.15
C ASN A 136 -13.83 -8.75 -14.21
N CYS A 137 -13.30 -7.63 -13.70
CA CYS A 137 -11.86 -7.39 -13.63
C CYS A 137 -11.17 -8.45 -12.78
N VAL A 138 -11.73 -8.81 -11.62
CA VAL A 138 -11.19 -9.86 -10.74
C VAL A 138 -11.19 -11.23 -11.46
N ASN A 139 -12.24 -11.56 -12.22
CA ASN A 139 -12.29 -12.80 -13.00
C ASN A 139 -11.26 -12.85 -14.13
N VAL A 140 -10.98 -11.71 -14.77
CA VAL A 140 -10.00 -11.60 -15.85
C VAL A 140 -8.57 -11.60 -15.28
N PHE A 141 -8.30 -10.78 -14.28
CA PHE A 141 -6.97 -10.61 -13.70
C PHE A 141 -6.56 -11.77 -12.79
N LYS A 142 -7.54 -12.41 -12.14
CA LYS A 142 -7.37 -13.48 -11.15
C LYS A 142 -6.37 -13.09 -10.04
N PRO A 143 -6.57 -11.95 -9.35
CA PRO A 143 -5.67 -11.53 -8.29
C PRO A 143 -5.81 -12.45 -7.07
N ASP A 144 -4.75 -12.54 -6.27
CA ASP A 144 -4.71 -13.33 -5.04
C ASP A 144 -5.45 -12.65 -3.88
N ALA A 145 -5.69 -11.33 -3.95
CA ALA A 145 -6.59 -10.59 -3.09
C ALA A 145 -7.09 -9.33 -3.79
N TYR A 146 -8.24 -8.79 -3.37
CA TYR A 146 -8.73 -7.51 -3.90
C TYR A 146 -9.52 -6.70 -2.89
N ARG A 147 -9.57 -5.40 -3.14
CA ARG A 147 -10.37 -4.42 -2.40
C ARG A 147 -11.73 -4.21 -3.05
N LEU A 148 -12.79 -4.16 -2.25
CA LEU A 148 -14.11 -3.71 -2.69
C LEU A 148 -14.13 -2.20 -2.99
N LEU A 149 -14.98 -1.80 -3.92
CA LEU A 149 -15.22 -0.39 -4.24
C LEU A 149 -15.69 0.36 -2.98
N ALA A 150 -15.10 1.53 -2.74
CA ALA A 150 -15.43 2.35 -1.58
C ALA A 150 -15.27 3.83 -1.87
N ASP A 151 -16.11 4.64 -1.20
CA ASP A 151 -16.04 6.09 -1.27
C ASP A 151 -15.09 6.63 -0.19
N GLY A 152 -13.78 6.51 -0.45
CA GLY A 152 -12.70 7.00 0.42
C GLY A 152 -12.31 8.47 0.20
N GLU A 153 -13.14 9.29 -0.46
CA GLU A 153 -12.81 10.70 -0.73
C GLU A 153 -13.21 11.61 0.45
N THR A 154 -12.56 11.43 1.60
CA THR A 154 -12.76 12.25 2.80
C THR A 154 -11.42 12.74 3.36
N ASN A 155 -11.40 13.97 3.85
CA ASN A 155 -10.25 14.62 4.49
C ASN A 155 -10.65 15.21 5.85
N LYS A 156 -9.70 15.86 6.54
CA LYS A 156 -9.93 16.48 7.85
C LYS A 156 -11.03 17.55 7.87
N GLU A 157 -11.23 18.23 6.74
CA GLU A 157 -12.20 19.34 6.59
C GLU A 157 -13.58 18.87 6.10
N SER A 158 -13.77 17.57 5.89
CA SER A 158 -15.01 17.02 5.33
C SER A 158 -16.20 17.24 6.27
N SER A 159 -17.25 17.88 5.76
CA SER A 159 -18.50 18.10 6.51
C SER A 159 -19.18 16.77 6.93
N ASN A 160 -19.99 16.80 8.00
CA ASN A 160 -20.77 15.63 8.43
C ASN A 160 -21.59 15.02 7.28
N LYS A 161 -22.23 15.84 6.44
CA LYS A 161 -22.98 15.39 5.25
C LYS A 161 -22.10 14.62 4.26
N ARG A 162 -20.83 15.04 4.08
CA ARG A 162 -19.87 14.36 3.21
C ARG A 162 -19.47 13.00 3.79
N LEU A 163 -19.26 12.94 5.11
CA LEU A 163 -18.93 11.70 5.82
C LEU A 163 -20.08 10.70 5.78
N ASP A 164 -21.32 11.16 6.03
CA ASP A 164 -22.54 10.35 5.90
C ASP A 164 -22.66 9.76 4.48
N LYS A 165 -22.42 10.59 3.47
CA LYS A 165 -22.44 10.16 2.06
C LYS A 165 -21.35 9.12 1.76
N SER A 166 -20.14 9.29 2.30
CA SER A 166 -19.04 8.33 2.13
C SER A 166 -19.38 6.95 2.70
N VAL A 167 -19.90 6.92 3.93
CA VAL A 167 -20.35 5.68 4.59
C VAL A 167 -21.52 5.06 3.83
N HIS A 168 -22.52 5.86 3.44
CA HIS A 168 -23.69 5.39 2.68
C HIS A 168 -23.30 4.79 1.32
N ASN A 169 -22.48 5.50 0.53
CA ASN A 169 -22.03 5.04 -0.78
C ASN A 169 -21.29 3.71 -0.66
N THR A 170 -20.32 3.63 0.26
CA THR A 170 -19.53 2.42 0.51
C THR A 170 -20.41 1.25 0.94
N ALA A 171 -21.44 1.51 1.76
CA ALA A 171 -22.39 0.49 2.17
C ALA A 171 -23.25 -0.04 1.00
N GLN A 172 -23.70 0.84 0.10
CA GLN A 172 -24.45 0.42 -1.09
C GLN A 172 -23.59 -0.37 -2.07
N LEU A 173 -22.34 0.06 -2.29
CA LEU A 173 -21.38 -0.63 -3.15
C LEU A 173 -21.08 -2.03 -2.60
N THR A 174 -20.79 -2.15 -1.30
CA THR A 174 -20.56 -3.44 -0.63
C THR A 174 -21.77 -4.37 -0.80
N LYS A 175 -22.97 -3.88 -0.48
CA LYS A 175 -24.22 -4.65 -0.64
C LYS A 175 -24.38 -5.17 -2.06
N LYS A 176 -24.15 -4.32 -3.07
CA LYS A 176 -24.23 -4.71 -4.48
C LYS A 176 -23.19 -5.76 -4.83
N SER A 177 -21.93 -5.62 -4.39
CA SER A 177 -20.88 -6.62 -4.63
C SER A 177 -21.22 -8.02 -4.10
N PHE A 178 -21.89 -8.12 -2.94
CA PHE A 178 -22.28 -9.42 -2.37
C PHE A 178 -23.58 -9.99 -2.94
N ASN A 179 -24.45 -9.15 -3.52
CA ASN A 179 -25.75 -9.56 -4.05
C ASN A 179 -25.78 -9.84 -5.56
N ILE A 180 -24.63 -9.84 -6.25
CA ILE A 180 -24.56 -10.18 -7.67
C ILE A 180 -24.75 -11.69 -7.84
N GLU A 181 -25.83 -12.09 -8.50
CA GLU A 181 -26.15 -13.49 -8.77
C GLU A 181 -25.07 -14.15 -9.65
N GLY A 182 -24.72 -15.40 -9.35
CA GLY A 182 -23.75 -16.19 -10.12
C GLY A 182 -22.27 -15.78 -9.93
N GLN A 183 -21.99 -14.50 -9.71
CA GLN A 183 -20.64 -13.91 -9.61
C GLN A 183 -20.37 -13.19 -8.29
N SER A 184 -21.12 -13.47 -7.22
CA SER A 184 -20.81 -12.95 -5.86
C SER A 184 -19.33 -13.15 -5.51
N CYS A 185 -18.82 -12.42 -4.50
CA CYS A 185 -17.41 -12.39 -4.06
C CYS A 185 -16.85 -13.78 -3.62
N LYS A 186 -16.75 -14.72 -4.57
CA LYS A 186 -16.30 -16.11 -4.43
C LYS A 186 -14.79 -16.20 -4.53
N ILE A 187 -14.17 -15.26 -5.24
CA ILE A 187 -12.72 -15.09 -5.26
C ILE A 187 -12.34 -14.44 -3.94
N LYS A 188 -11.40 -15.05 -3.25
CA LYS A 188 -11.01 -14.72 -1.88
C LYS A 188 -9.48 -14.66 -1.83
N PRO A 189 -8.90 -13.80 -0.98
CA PRO A 189 -9.53 -12.95 0.02
C PRO A 189 -10.09 -11.63 -0.56
N VAL A 190 -11.19 -11.15 0.01
CA VAL A 190 -11.81 -9.85 -0.30
C VAL A 190 -11.69 -8.90 0.89
N PHE A 191 -11.24 -7.67 0.62
CA PHE A 191 -11.05 -6.64 1.64
C PHE A 191 -12.12 -5.56 1.56
N GLY A 192 -12.76 -5.27 2.70
CA GLY A 192 -13.73 -4.18 2.85
C GLY A 192 -13.09 -2.90 3.38
N SER A 193 -13.48 -1.74 2.85
CA SER A 193 -12.91 -0.46 3.27
C SER A 193 -13.75 0.23 4.35
N ILE A 194 -13.15 0.49 5.50
CA ILE A 194 -13.73 1.28 6.57
C ILE A 194 -13.52 2.75 6.20
N VAL A 195 -14.61 3.49 5.98
CA VAL A 195 -14.60 4.92 5.63
C VAL A 195 -15.25 5.76 6.74
N GLY A 196 -15.49 7.05 6.52
CA GLY A 196 -16.07 7.96 7.52
C GLY A 196 -15.12 9.05 8.02
N GLY A 197 -13.97 9.24 7.36
CA GLY A 197 -13.04 10.33 7.63
C GLY A 197 -12.50 10.32 9.06
N TRP A 198 -12.39 11.49 9.66
CA TRP A 198 -11.89 11.67 11.03
C TRP A 198 -13.00 11.54 12.10
N ASN A 199 -14.21 11.10 11.73
CA ASN A 199 -15.34 11.01 12.65
C ASN A 199 -15.54 9.58 13.17
N LEU A 200 -15.35 9.40 14.48
CA LEU A 200 -15.44 8.11 15.16
C LEU A 200 -16.81 7.43 14.99
N LYS A 201 -17.90 8.20 15.08
CA LYS A 201 -19.26 7.67 14.94
C LYS A 201 -19.49 7.11 13.53
N GLN A 202 -19.01 7.82 12.51
CA GLN A 202 -19.11 7.38 11.12
C GLN A 202 -18.26 6.13 10.84
N ARG A 203 -17.06 6.07 11.43
CA ARG A 203 -16.20 4.87 11.39
C ARG A 203 -16.90 3.66 11.97
N LEU A 204 -17.55 3.79 13.13
CA LEU A 204 -18.31 2.70 13.75
C LEU A 204 -19.47 2.21 12.87
N ILE A 205 -20.22 3.13 12.25
CA ILE A 205 -21.29 2.76 11.30
C ILE A 205 -20.71 1.96 10.12
N SER A 206 -19.56 2.40 9.59
CA SER A 206 -18.86 1.69 8.52
C SER A 206 -18.40 0.29 8.94
N ILE A 207 -17.91 0.14 10.18
CA ILE A 207 -17.46 -1.15 10.74
C ILE A 207 -18.63 -2.11 10.89
N GLU A 208 -19.72 -1.66 11.53
CA GLU A 208 -20.89 -2.52 11.77
C GLU A 208 -21.55 -2.96 10.45
N HIS A 209 -21.57 -2.09 9.44
CA HIS A 209 -21.99 -2.48 8.11
C HIS A 209 -21.10 -3.58 7.52
N LEU A 210 -19.78 -3.40 7.52
CA LEU A 210 -18.86 -4.38 6.95
C LEU A 210 -18.86 -5.72 7.68
N LYS A 211 -19.07 -5.73 9.01
CA LYS A 211 -19.20 -6.96 9.80
C LYS A 211 -20.38 -7.83 9.39
N SER A 212 -21.41 -7.27 8.77
CA SER A 212 -22.54 -8.03 8.25
C SER A 212 -22.23 -8.83 6.97
N TYR A 213 -21.03 -8.66 6.39
CA TYR A 213 -20.58 -9.37 5.21
C TYR A 213 -19.35 -10.23 5.50
N ASP A 214 -19.20 -11.30 4.72
CA ASP A 214 -18.05 -12.18 4.80
C ASP A 214 -16.85 -11.58 4.03
N VAL A 215 -16.25 -10.54 4.59
CA VAL A 215 -14.96 -9.99 4.14
C VAL A 215 -13.81 -10.66 4.88
N ASP A 216 -12.66 -10.85 4.24
CA ASP A 216 -11.51 -11.54 4.84
C ASP A 216 -10.57 -10.59 5.56
N GLY A 217 -10.59 -9.31 5.19
CA GLY A 217 -9.76 -8.28 5.81
C GLY A 217 -10.41 -6.90 5.70
N TYR A 218 -9.81 -5.94 6.40
CA TYR A 218 -10.29 -4.57 6.49
C TYR A 218 -9.22 -3.59 6.03
N ILE A 219 -9.61 -2.59 5.26
CA ILE A 219 -8.74 -1.46 4.87
C ILE A 219 -9.24 -0.22 5.60
N ILE A 220 -8.38 0.44 6.37
CA ILE A 220 -8.71 1.76 6.90
C ILE A 220 -8.50 2.78 5.79
N ASP A 221 -9.59 3.31 5.26
CA ASP A 221 -9.60 4.19 4.09
C ASP A 221 -10.22 5.55 4.44
N GLY A 222 -10.27 6.51 3.50
CA GLY A 222 -10.87 7.82 3.77
C GLY A 222 -10.01 8.71 4.67
N LEU A 223 -8.70 8.50 4.66
CA LEU A 223 -7.67 9.40 5.16
C LEU A 223 -6.77 9.67 3.96
N LEU A 224 -6.80 10.87 3.38
CA LEU A 224 -6.08 11.11 2.11
C LEU A 224 -4.57 10.99 2.31
N ALA A 225 -3.83 10.60 1.26
CA ALA A 225 -2.36 10.55 1.30
C ALA A 225 -1.72 11.87 1.74
N GLU A 226 -2.33 13.01 1.37
CA GLU A 226 -1.90 14.35 1.81
C GLU A 226 -2.02 14.51 3.34
N ASP A 227 -3.08 13.96 3.95
CA ASP A 227 -3.29 13.96 5.40
C ASP A 227 -2.23 13.10 6.12
N LEU A 228 -1.69 12.07 5.44
CA LEU A 228 -0.72 11.12 6.00
C LEU A 228 0.75 11.56 5.84
N LEU A 229 1.04 12.38 4.81
CA LEU A 229 2.39 12.88 4.52
C LEU A 229 2.78 14.09 5.38
N ASN A 230 1.80 14.97 5.65
CA ASN A 230 2.01 16.29 6.26
C ASN A 230 1.29 16.41 7.60
N GLU A 231 1.60 15.53 8.55
CA GLU A 231 1.00 15.57 9.88
C GLU A 231 1.75 16.53 10.82
N SER A 232 1.01 17.47 11.43
CA SER A 232 1.45 18.11 12.67
C SER A 232 1.42 17.11 13.84
N THR A 233 2.16 17.39 14.93
CA THR A 233 2.18 16.53 16.13
C THR A 233 0.77 16.24 16.67
N ASP A 234 -0.09 17.26 16.78
CA ASP A 234 -1.47 17.09 17.24
C ASP A 234 -2.31 16.23 16.27
N THR A 235 -2.03 16.30 14.97
CA THR A 235 -2.72 15.49 13.96
C THR A 235 -2.29 14.03 14.08
N LYS A 236 -1.01 13.78 14.38
CA LYS A 236 -0.44 12.45 14.60
C LYS A 236 -1.06 11.73 15.81
N GLU A 237 -1.17 12.39 16.96
CA GLU A 237 -1.78 11.81 18.17
C GLU A 237 -3.26 11.47 17.97
N ASN A 238 -4.02 12.40 17.37
CA ASN A 238 -5.42 12.17 17.04
C ASN A 238 -5.62 11.01 16.06
N LEU A 239 -4.74 10.88 15.06
CA LEU A 239 -4.80 9.77 14.12
C LEU A 239 -4.48 8.43 14.78
N ASN A 240 -3.48 8.38 15.67
CA ASN A 240 -3.15 7.19 16.45
C ASN A 240 -4.33 6.72 17.29
N ALA A 241 -4.97 7.64 18.01
CA ALA A 241 -6.15 7.33 18.80
C ALA A 241 -7.31 6.82 17.93
N LEU A 242 -7.55 7.46 16.78
CA LEU A 242 -8.58 7.05 15.82
C LEU A 242 -8.34 5.63 15.29
N ILE A 243 -7.12 5.34 14.80
CA ILE A 243 -6.76 4.01 14.27
C ILE A 243 -6.86 2.95 15.36
N THR A 244 -6.36 3.23 16.57
CA THR A 244 -6.42 2.31 17.72
C THR A 244 -7.88 1.96 18.04
N TYR A 245 -8.75 2.96 18.06
CA TYR A 245 -10.17 2.75 18.32
C TYR A 245 -10.87 1.99 17.20
N ILE A 246 -10.57 2.27 15.93
CA ILE A 246 -11.09 1.48 14.80
C ILE A 246 -10.67 0.01 14.96
N CYS A 247 -9.38 -0.22 15.19
CA CYS A 247 -8.78 -1.55 15.32
C CYS A 247 -9.34 -2.35 16.51
N SER A 248 -9.70 -1.71 17.62
CA SER A 248 -10.28 -2.40 18.78
C SER A 248 -11.70 -2.94 18.52
N HIS A 249 -12.39 -2.42 17.50
CA HIS A 249 -13.73 -2.86 17.10
C HIS A 249 -13.71 -3.91 15.98
N LEU A 250 -12.55 -4.29 15.45
CA LEU A 250 -12.42 -5.25 14.35
C LEU A 250 -12.11 -6.67 14.86
N PRO A 251 -12.64 -7.72 14.20
CA PRO A 251 -12.28 -9.10 14.51
C PRO A 251 -10.77 -9.30 14.57
N LEU A 252 -10.29 -9.95 15.63
CA LEU A 252 -8.85 -10.15 15.82
C LEU A 252 -8.26 -11.07 14.75
N ASN A 253 -9.02 -12.04 14.27
CA ASN A 253 -8.60 -13.06 13.31
C ASN A 253 -8.61 -12.59 11.83
N LYS A 254 -8.89 -11.31 11.55
CA LYS A 254 -8.86 -10.75 10.18
C LYS A 254 -7.80 -9.65 10.06
N PRO A 255 -6.99 -9.63 8.99
CA PRO A 255 -5.93 -8.64 8.80
C PRO A 255 -6.50 -7.24 8.55
N ARG A 256 -5.70 -6.24 8.92
CA ARG A 256 -6.02 -4.82 8.81
C ARG A 256 -4.96 -4.11 7.98
N ALA A 257 -5.37 -3.38 6.95
CA ALA A 257 -4.48 -2.68 6.05
C ALA A 257 -4.62 -1.15 6.17
N LEU A 258 -3.51 -0.44 6.02
CA LEU A 258 -3.46 1.00 5.84
C LEU A 258 -2.52 1.29 4.67
N PHE A 259 -3.09 1.69 3.55
CA PHE A 259 -2.33 2.00 2.34
C PHE A 259 -2.11 3.49 2.18
N GLY A 260 -0.94 3.86 1.65
CA GLY A 260 -0.52 5.22 1.39
C GLY A 260 0.98 5.43 1.61
N PRO A 261 1.51 6.59 1.21
CA PRO A 261 2.92 6.91 1.35
C PRO A 261 3.27 7.28 2.80
N LEU A 262 3.30 6.28 3.67
CA LEU A 262 3.56 6.44 5.10
C LEU A 262 5.06 6.54 5.40
N LYS A 263 5.44 7.49 6.26
CA LYS A 263 6.78 7.53 6.82
C LYS A 263 7.01 6.36 7.78
N PRO A 264 8.26 5.88 7.97
CA PRO A 264 8.58 4.79 8.90
C PRO A 264 8.00 4.99 10.31
N GLU A 265 8.03 6.21 10.84
CA GLU A 265 7.50 6.54 12.17
C GLU A 265 5.98 6.34 12.24
N ARG A 266 5.28 6.70 11.16
CA ARG A 266 3.82 6.53 11.02
C ARG A 266 3.45 5.05 10.86
N VAL A 267 4.29 4.26 10.19
CA VAL A 267 4.16 2.80 10.14
C VAL A 267 4.32 2.22 11.54
N ALA A 268 5.38 2.54 12.27
CA ALA A 268 5.63 2.04 13.61
C ALA A 268 4.46 2.33 14.59
N ASP A 269 3.90 3.53 14.51
CA ASP A 269 2.72 3.92 15.27
C ASP A 269 1.46 3.15 14.83
N ALA A 270 1.24 2.98 13.53
CA ALA A 270 0.09 2.25 13.00
C ALA A 270 0.15 0.75 13.34
N VAL A 271 1.35 0.16 13.32
CA VAL A 271 1.62 -1.20 13.80
C VAL A 271 1.23 -1.32 15.27
N SER A 272 1.65 -0.37 16.10
CA SER A 272 1.31 -0.31 17.53
C SER A 272 -0.20 -0.08 17.77
N ALA A 273 -0.89 0.54 16.83
CA ALA A 273 -2.35 0.72 16.84
C ALA A 273 -3.11 -0.50 16.29
N GLY A 274 -2.40 -1.52 15.79
CA GLY A 274 -2.95 -2.80 15.36
C GLY A 274 -3.18 -2.96 13.86
N ILE A 275 -2.44 -2.23 13.01
CA ILE A 275 -2.40 -2.44 11.56
C ILE A 275 -1.38 -3.52 11.19
N ASP A 276 -1.76 -4.36 10.23
CA ASP A 276 -1.01 -5.54 9.80
C ASP A 276 -0.36 -5.35 8.42
N ILE A 277 -1.03 -4.69 7.47
CA ILE A 277 -0.59 -4.61 6.07
C ILE A 277 -0.43 -3.14 5.64
N PHE A 278 0.67 -2.86 4.95
CA PHE A 278 1.07 -1.56 4.43
C PHE A 278 1.53 -1.68 2.98
N ASP A 279 2.03 -0.60 2.38
CA ASP A 279 2.64 -0.64 1.06
C ASP A 279 3.89 0.25 0.96
N SER A 280 4.66 0.04 -0.12
CA SER A 280 5.93 0.73 -0.37
C SER A 280 5.80 2.03 -1.17
N SER A 281 4.61 2.60 -1.33
CA SER A 281 4.40 3.81 -2.16
C SER A 281 5.17 5.02 -1.66
N TYR A 282 5.51 5.08 -0.37
CA TYR A 282 6.38 6.12 0.18
C TYR A 282 7.73 6.18 -0.52
N CYS A 283 8.31 5.03 -0.90
CA CYS A 283 9.58 4.97 -1.62
C CYS A 283 9.49 5.60 -3.01
N SER A 284 8.41 5.31 -3.74
CA SER A 284 8.17 5.89 -5.07
C SER A 284 7.83 7.38 -4.99
N TYR A 285 7.07 7.79 -3.97
CA TYR A 285 6.84 9.21 -3.67
C TYR A 285 8.17 9.95 -3.44
N LEU A 286 9.03 9.47 -2.51
CA LEU A 286 10.32 10.09 -2.23
C LEU A 286 11.23 10.15 -3.48
N THR A 287 11.26 9.07 -4.25
CA THR A 287 12.03 9.02 -5.50
C THR A 287 11.55 10.07 -6.50
N SER A 288 10.22 10.26 -6.64
CA SER A 288 9.64 11.27 -7.55
C SER A 288 10.02 12.71 -7.20
N ILE A 289 10.38 12.97 -5.95
CA ILE A 289 10.87 14.26 -5.45
C ILE A 289 12.38 14.23 -5.16
N HIS A 290 13.11 13.31 -5.81
CA HIS A 290 14.57 13.18 -5.75
C HIS A 290 15.15 13.03 -4.33
N THR A 291 14.38 12.43 -3.43
CA THR A 291 14.70 12.34 -2.02
C THR A 291 15.07 10.91 -1.63
N ALA A 292 16.16 10.75 -0.88
CA ALA A 292 16.58 9.49 -0.29
C ALA A 292 16.18 9.42 1.20
N LEU A 293 15.65 8.26 1.60
CA LEU A 293 15.31 7.92 2.98
C LEU A 293 16.55 7.44 3.75
N VAL A 294 16.80 8.02 4.92
CA VAL A 294 17.82 7.55 5.85
C VAL A 294 17.19 7.36 7.23
N LEU A 295 17.37 6.20 7.85
CA LEU A 295 16.88 5.93 9.21
C LEU A 295 18.00 6.20 10.21
N GLN A 296 17.74 7.04 11.22
CA GLN A 296 18.74 7.40 12.23
C GLN A 296 18.97 6.28 13.27
N SER A 297 17.97 5.44 13.52
CA SER A 297 18.07 4.26 14.38
C SER A 297 17.51 3.04 13.65
N LYS A 298 18.39 2.08 13.34
CA LYS A 298 18.04 0.78 12.75
C LYS A 298 17.83 -0.31 13.80
N ALA A 299 18.36 -0.11 15.01
CA ALA A 299 18.24 -1.11 16.09
C ALA A 299 16.84 -1.09 16.76
N PHE A 300 16.16 0.06 16.69
CA PHE A 300 14.87 0.28 17.34
C PHE A 300 13.88 0.89 16.33
N PRO A 301 13.28 0.09 15.42
CA PRO A 301 12.37 0.59 14.38
C PRO A 301 11.18 1.35 14.98
N PHE A 302 10.77 0.98 16.19
CA PHE A 302 9.70 1.63 16.96
C PHE A 302 10.06 2.99 17.58
N GLU A 303 11.33 3.36 17.52
CA GLU A 303 11.90 4.66 17.93
C GLU A 303 12.66 5.31 16.77
N ALA A 304 12.59 4.71 15.57
CA ALA A 304 13.31 5.20 14.41
C ALA A 304 12.80 6.58 14.04
N THR A 305 13.73 7.47 13.74
CA THR A 305 13.47 8.76 13.12
C THR A 305 14.07 8.74 11.73
N SER A 306 13.35 9.28 10.77
CA SER A 306 13.75 9.39 9.37
C SER A 306 14.38 10.75 9.11
N LYS A 307 15.47 10.73 8.35
CA LYS A 307 16.08 11.90 7.73
C LYS A 307 15.88 11.79 6.23
N LEU A 308 15.39 12.86 5.63
CA LEU A 308 15.19 12.97 4.19
C LEU A 308 16.34 13.77 3.58
N LEU A 309 17.01 13.18 2.59
CA LEU A 309 18.07 13.84 1.83
C LEU A 309 17.53 14.17 0.45
N ASN A 310 17.18 15.44 0.20
CA ASN A 310 16.84 15.88 -1.15
C ASN A 310 18.12 15.97 -1.98
N LEU A 311 18.37 14.95 -2.80
CA LEU A 311 19.62 14.83 -3.57
C LEU A 311 19.70 15.83 -4.73
N ALA A 312 18.64 16.58 -5.01
CA ALA A 312 18.68 17.73 -5.92
C ALA A 312 19.30 18.99 -5.28
N ASP A 313 19.47 19.01 -3.95
CA ASP A 313 20.02 20.17 -3.23
C ASP A 313 21.50 20.41 -3.60
N ASP A 314 21.82 21.67 -3.90
CA ASP A 314 23.15 22.14 -4.29
C ASP A 314 24.24 21.81 -3.25
N SER A 315 23.87 21.68 -1.98
CA SER A 315 24.77 21.26 -0.91
C SER A 315 25.40 19.88 -1.15
N PHE A 316 24.78 19.03 -1.98
CA PHE A 316 25.32 17.71 -2.31
C PHE A 316 26.28 17.72 -3.52
N LYS A 317 26.45 18.82 -4.26
CA LYS A 317 27.29 18.90 -5.47
C LYS A 317 28.73 18.42 -5.28
N HIS A 318 29.28 18.59 -4.09
CA HIS A 318 30.65 18.18 -3.73
C HIS A 318 30.67 17.20 -2.55
N ASP A 319 29.54 16.57 -2.22
CA ASP A 319 29.46 15.52 -1.22
C ASP A 319 29.79 14.16 -1.85
N PHE A 320 31.07 13.78 -1.77
CA PHE A 320 31.58 12.50 -2.29
C PHE A 320 31.34 11.30 -1.37
N THR A 321 30.48 11.44 -0.35
CA THR A 321 30.02 10.30 0.45
C THR A 321 28.82 9.61 -0.20
N VAL A 322 28.61 8.33 0.10
CA VAL A 322 27.39 7.60 -0.29
C VAL A 322 26.17 8.12 0.49
N ILE A 323 24.96 7.73 0.09
CA ILE A 323 23.73 8.14 0.82
C ILE A 323 23.85 7.79 2.30
N GLU A 324 24.23 6.56 2.62
CA GLU A 324 24.47 6.09 3.99
C GLU A 324 25.62 5.08 4.03
N LYS A 325 26.58 5.28 4.93
CA LYS A 325 27.84 4.50 4.98
C LYS A 325 27.63 3.02 5.26
N ASP A 326 26.68 2.69 6.14
CA ASP A 326 26.40 1.32 6.58
C ASP A 326 25.19 0.71 5.87
N CYS A 327 24.79 1.27 4.72
CA CYS A 327 23.71 0.72 3.90
C CYS A 327 24.26 -0.28 2.87
N CYS A 328 23.72 -1.50 2.87
CA CYS A 328 24.11 -2.56 1.93
C CYS A 328 23.26 -2.58 0.64
N CYS A 329 22.44 -1.55 0.39
CA CYS A 329 21.70 -1.45 -0.88
C CYS A 329 22.69 -1.36 -2.06
N TYR A 330 22.22 -1.74 -3.25
CA TYR A 330 23.04 -1.68 -4.48
C TYR A 330 23.73 -0.31 -4.67
N THR A 331 22.99 0.78 -4.45
CA THR A 331 23.47 2.14 -4.64
C THR A 331 24.62 2.49 -3.70
N CYS A 332 24.47 2.24 -2.40
CA CYS A 332 25.51 2.54 -1.42
C CYS A 332 26.69 1.58 -1.52
N PHE A 333 26.43 0.28 -1.69
CA PHE A 333 27.46 -0.75 -1.78
C PHE A 333 28.37 -0.57 -3.00
N LYS A 334 27.82 -0.15 -4.14
CA LYS A 334 28.60 0.16 -5.34
C LYS A 334 29.35 1.49 -5.27
N GLY A 335 29.16 2.28 -4.19
CA GLY A 335 29.89 3.52 -3.97
C GLY A 335 29.35 4.72 -4.75
N PHE A 336 28.08 4.70 -5.19
CA PHE A 336 27.49 5.87 -5.85
C PHE A 336 27.33 7.01 -4.84
N THR A 337 28.01 8.13 -5.10
CA THR A 337 28.08 9.25 -4.17
C THR A 337 26.85 10.17 -4.28
N ARG A 338 26.58 10.94 -3.23
CA ARG A 338 25.54 11.98 -3.22
C ARG A 338 25.80 13.02 -4.31
N ALA A 339 27.06 13.42 -4.53
CA ALA A 339 27.47 14.28 -5.64
C ALA A 339 27.15 13.69 -7.01
N TYR A 340 27.38 12.39 -7.21
CA TYR A 340 27.03 11.73 -8.47
C TYR A 340 25.51 11.67 -8.68
N LEU A 341 24.76 11.33 -7.63
CA LEU A 341 23.29 11.33 -7.68
C LEU A 341 22.73 12.73 -7.97
N ASN A 342 23.27 13.76 -7.31
CA ASN A 342 22.94 15.16 -7.58
C ASN A 342 23.23 15.55 -9.03
N HIS A 343 24.39 15.16 -9.56
CA HIS A 343 24.74 15.36 -10.96
C HIS A 343 23.71 14.71 -11.89
N LEU A 344 23.40 13.42 -11.72
CA LEU A 344 22.42 12.69 -12.53
C LEU A 344 21.04 13.36 -12.52
N ILE A 345 20.57 13.81 -11.35
CA ILE A 345 19.31 14.54 -11.23
C ILE A 345 19.36 15.86 -12.03
N ASN A 346 20.44 16.63 -11.88
CA ASN A 346 20.61 17.92 -12.54
C ASN A 346 20.71 17.82 -14.06
N VAL A 347 21.33 16.76 -14.57
CA VAL A 347 21.37 16.47 -16.02
C VAL A 347 20.15 15.69 -16.53
N LYS A 348 19.16 15.43 -15.65
CA LYS A 348 17.91 14.71 -15.96
C LYS A 348 18.11 13.28 -16.47
N GLU A 349 19.15 12.63 -15.98
CA GLU A 349 19.44 11.23 -16.29
C GLU A 349 18.59 10.29 -15.41
N MET A 350 17.83 9.39 -16.04
CA MET A 350 16.90 8.49 -15.34
C MET A 350 17.60 7.55 -14.34
N LEU A 351 18.90 7.27 -14.54
CA LEU A 351 19.70 6.47 -13.62
C LEU A 351 19.68 7.01 -12.18
N GLY A 352 19.54 8.33 -12.01
CA GLY A 352 19.39 8.95 -10.69
C GLY A 352 18.19 8.40 -9.93
N SER A 353 17.01 8.38 -10.57
CA SER A 353 15.79 7.85 -9.97
C SER A 353 15.87 6.34 -9.73
N ILE A 354 16.52 5.58 -10.61
CA ILE A 354 16.74 4.12 -10.44
C ILE A 354 17.53 3.85 -9.16
N LEU A 355 18.68 4.53 -8.99
CA LEU A 355 19.56 4.35 -7.84
C LEU A 355 18.91 4.81 -6.54
N ILE A 356 18.14 5.91 -6.57
CA ILE A 356 17.40 6.40 -5.41
C ILE A 356 16.30 5.40 -5.01
N ASN A 357 15.54 4.86 -5.97
CA ASN A 357 14.46 3.93 -5.66
C ASN A 357 15.00 2.60 -5.09
N LEU A 358 16.11 2.08 -5.64
CA LEU A 358 16.79 0.91 -5.08
C LEU A 358 17.18 1.12 -3.62
N HIS A 359 17.73 2.29 -3.29
CA HIS A 359 18.07 2.65 -1.91
C HIS A 359 16.83 2.74 -1.03
N ASN A 360 15.82 3.49 -1.47
CA ASN A 360 14.60 3.73 -0.68
C ASN A 360 13.87 2.43 -0.37
N LEU A 361 13.65 1.56 -1.37
CA LEU A 361 13.03 0.26 -1.18
C LEU A 361 13.85 -0.63 -0.24
N TYR A 362 15.18 -0.68 -0.42
CA TYR A 362 16.04 -1.46 0.46
C TYR A 362 15.86 -1.05 1.92
N VAL A 363 15.97 0.26 2.21
CA VAL A 363 15.85 0.79 3.58
C VAL A 363 14.46 0.55 4.16
N TYR A 364 13.42 0.73 3.34
CA TYR A 364 12.04 0.59 3.79
C TYR A 364 11.68 -0.88 4.08
N TYR A 365 12.07 -1.83 3.23
CA TYR A 365 11.84 -3.25 3.52
C TYR A 365 12.69 -3.77 4.68
N ASP A 366 13.94 -3.33 4.79
CA ASP A 366 14.79 -3.66 5.95
C ASP A 366 14.14 -3.20 7.27
N PHE A 367 13.49 -2.03 7.27
CA PHE A 367 12.70 -1.56 8.40
C PHE A 367 11.51 -2.47 8.73
N PHE A 368 10.75 -2.95 7.74
CA PHE A 368 9.67 -3.92 7.99
C PHE A 368 10.20 -5.26 8.52
N ASN A 369 11.33 -5.74 7.99
CA ASN A 369 11.99 -6.97 8.46
C ASN A 369 12.43 -6.83 9.92
N GLN A 370 13.00 -5.68 10.30
CA GLN A 370 13.38 -5.39 11.68
C GLN A 370 12.16 -5.34 12.61
N ILE A 371 11.06 -4.71 12.17
CA ILE A 371 9.81 -4.74 12.94
C ILE A 371 9.38 -6.19 13.11
N SER A 372 9.28 -6.99 12.06
CA SER A 372 8.84 -8.38 12.15
C SER A 372 9.72 -9.22 13.08
N TYR A 373 11.04 -9.02 13.05
CA TYR A 373 11.99 -9.74 13.92
C TYR A 373 11.81 -9.43 15.41
N LEU A 374 11.53 -8.18 15.81
CA LEU A 374 11.46 -7.76 17.23
C LEU A 374 10.19 -8.19 17.99
N THR A 375 9.50 -9.16 17.45
CA THR A 375 8.03 -9.18 17.37
C THR A 375 7.60 -10.65 17.33
N HIS A 376 8.40 -11.46 16.61
CA HIS A 376 8.66 -12.87 16.94
C HIS A 376 9.59 -13.00 18.15
#